data_AF-A4ART8-F1
#
_entry.id   AF-A4ART8-F1
#
_cell.length_a   1.000
_cell.length_b   1.000
_cell.length_c   1.000
_cell.angle_alpha   90.00
_cell.angle_beta   90.00
_cell.angle_gamma   90.00
#
_symmetry.space_group_name_H-M   'P 1'
#
loop_
_entity.id
_entity.type
_entity.pdbx_description
1 polymer ?
#
loop_
_entity_poly.entity_id
_entity_poly.type
_entity_poly.pdbx_seq_one_letter_code
_entity_poly.pdbx_strand_id
1 'polypeptide(L)'
;MNKKKDILSIGFEIPGQSENYIYFDSSKSLMDADIIIISPEEISPNGDRIRFSSGGACYDTETTSRYTKHSSNLKKEVSDSLKQGKTVFLFLAEKKEFSLATGVTHPRKGENLYSTTTKSNYDFLPINIGNITSASGNRLIFNGNQILSDFNRNFKDYLKYESYIENSENALITYHGKDKSKILGAIIKGKSGHLVILPKIKYDYNSFVKYDKKTDKEFWTDEAKKFGDKLSEVLIGIDAKLSSSSEKTPPPKWSLDKNYFTKRSLKIETQIKKSLGDIEKLKKKIENFNQELESENQLKDLLFEQGKPLEDAVTKALDILGYKAENYDDGELELDQVIMSPEKVRYIGECEGKDAKDINITKFRQLLESLNADFAREDVEEKAFGILFGNPQRLVEPVKRNLDFTKKCKTGAEREKIALIKTAELFVVTNFLQQNKNAKFKKACRKAISDGLGKIVKFPTLPSKKNDT
;
A
#
# COMPACT_ATOMS: atom_id res chain seq x y z
N MET A 1 -40.92 15.93 -21.96
CA MET A 1 -40.53 14.62 -22.54
C MET A 1 -39.09 14.37 -22.15
N ASN A 2 -38.82 13.41 -21.25
CA ASN A 2 -37.43 13.01 -20.97
C ASN A 2 -36.87 12.34 -22.22
N LYS A 3 -35.85 12.95 -22.82
CA LYS A 3 -35.09 12.32 -23.90
C LYS A 3 -34.53 11.00 -23.36
N LYS A 4 -34.79 9.89 -24.05
CA LYS A 4 -34.18 8.59 -23.71
C LYS A 4 -32.67 8.80 -23.76
N LYS A 5 -31.97 8.53 -22.66
CA LYS A 5 -30.50 8.65 -22.61
C LYS A 5 -29.88 7.40 -23.19
N ASP A 6 -28.82 7.58 -23.98
CA ASP A 6 -28.08 6.48 -24.56
C ASP A 6 -27.04 5.98 -23.54
N ILE A 7 -27.13 4.71 -23.17
CA ILE A 7 -26.21 4.04 -22.23
C ILE A 7 -25.36 3.08 -23.05
N LEU A 8 -24.04 3.12 -22.86
CA LEU A 8 -23.14 2.08 -23.37
C LEU A 8 -22.39 1.45 -22.21
N SER A 9 -22.19 0.13 -22.27
CA SER A 9 -21.48 -0.61 -21.23
C SER A 9 -20.29 -1.41 -21.78
N ILE A 10 -19.22 -1.51 -21.00
CA ILE A 10 -18.04 -2.34 -21.29
C ILE A 10 -17.78 -3.23 -20.08
N GLY A 11 -17.62 -4.53 -20.33
CA GLY A 11 -17.33 -5.52 -19.28
C GLY A 11 -18.46 -5.81 -18.30
N PHE A 12 -19.65 -5.24 -18.53
CA PHE A 12 -20.87 -5.51 -17.78
C PHE A 12 -22.06 -5.43 -18.73
N GLU A 13 -22.71 -6.55 -19.01
CA GLU A 13 -23.95 -6.58 -19.78
C GLU A 13 -25.13 -6.26 -18.86
N ILE A 14 -25.87 -5.19 -19.16
CA ILE A 14 -27.10 -4.88 -18.42
C ILE A 14 -28.18 -5.86 -18.89
N PRO A 15 -28.78 -6.66 -17.98
CA PRO A 15 -29.79 -7.63 -18.38
C PRO A 15 -30.95 -7.00 -19.17
N GLY A 16 -31.24 -7.54 -20.35
CA GLY A 16 -32.29 -7.02 -21.23
C GLY A 16 -31.89 -5.81 -22.10
N GLN A 17 -30.64 -5.36 -22.06
CA GLN A 17 -30.10 -4.27 -22.89
C GLN A 17 -28.78 -4.66 -23.58
N SER A 18 -28.70 -5.90 -24.08
CA SER A 18 -27.51 -6.49 -24.69
C SER A 18 -26.97 -5.67 -25.88
N GLU A 19 -27.83 -4.93 -26.58
CA GLU A 19 -27.47 -4.05 -27.70
C GLU A 19 -26.57 -2.87 -27.30
N ASN A 20 -26.56 -2.52 -26.01
CA ASN A 20 -25.78 -1.43 -25.44
C ASN A 20 -24.39 -1.89 -24.96
N TYR A 21 -24.15 -3.21 -24.91
CA TYR A 21 -22.86 -3.76 -24.52
C TYR A 21 -21.84 -3.64 -25.66
N ILE A 22 -20.62 -3.29 -25.30
CA ILE A 22 -19.47 -3.13 -26.20
C ILE A 22 -18.32 -3.96 -25.66
N TYR A 23 -17.77 -4.82 -26.52
CA TYR A 23 -16.54 -5.56 -26.23
C TYR A 23 -15.35 -4.61 -26.11
N PHE A 24 -14.44 -4.89 -25.19
CA PHE A 24 -13.25 -4.08 -24.95
C PHE A 24 -12.33 -3.93 -26.18
N ASP A 25 -12.29 -4.94 -27.06
CA ASP A 25 -11.51 -4.94 -28.30
C ASP A 25 -12.26 -4.30 -29.49
N SER A 26 -13.47 -3.79 -29.26
CA SER A 26 -14.24 -3.08 -30.29
C SER A 26 -13.60 -1.74 -30.68
N SER A 27 -13.83 -1.33 -31.93
CA SER A 27 -13.54 0.02 -32.43
C SER A 27 -14.74 0.98 -32.33
N LYS A 28 -15.86 0.55 -31.74
CA LYS A 28 -17.07 1.35 -31.56
C LYS A 28 -16.78 2.50 -30.60
N SER A 29 -17.14 3.72 -31.00
CA SER A 29 -16.88 4.89 -30.17
C SER A 29 -17.90 5.06 -29.04
N LEU A 30 -17.42 5.54 -27.89
CA LEU A 30 -18.28 5.94 -26.76
C LEU A 30 -18.83 7.37 -26.88
N MET A 31 -18.53 8.08 -27.98
CA MET A 31 -18.93 9.48 -28.18
C MET A 31 -20.46 9.69 -28.20
N ASP A 32 -21.23 8.70 -28.63
CA ASP A 32 -22.69 8.84 -28.77
C ASP A 32 -23.45 8.53 -27.47
N ALA A 33 -22.81 7.92 -26.47
CA ALA A 33 -23.45 7.64 -25.19
C ALA A 33 -23.60 8.90 -24.33
N ASP A 34 -24.74 9.06 -23.65
CA ASP A 34 -24.88 10.01 -22.56
C ASP A 34 -24.23 9.49 -21.27
N ILE A 35 -24.33 8.17 -21.05
CA ILE A 35 -23.84 7.47 -19.86
C ILE A 35 -22.98 6.29 -20.27
N ILE A 36 -21.81 6.16 -19.64
CA ILE A 36 -20.88 5.04 -19.89
C ILE A 36 -20.79 4.22 -18.61
N ILE A 37 -20.89 2.89 -18.73
CA ILE A 37 -20.72 1.94 -17.63
C ILE A 37 -19.51 1.07 -17.94
N ILE A 38 -18.60 0.93 -16.99
CA ILE A 38 -17.41 0.10 -17.15
C ILE A 38 -17.28 -0.82 -15.95
N SER A 39 -17.15 -2.11 -16.21
CA SER A 39 -16.63 -3.09 -15.26
C SER A 39 -15.28 -3.59 -15.80
N PRO A 40 -14.19 -3.47 -15.02
CA PRO A 40 -12.86 -3.84 -15.49
C PRO A 40 -12.61 -5.35 -15.46
N GLU A 41 -13.58 -6.17 -15.04
CA GLU A 41 -13.42 -7.61 -14.88
C GLU A 41 -13.03 -8.34 -16.18
N GLU A 42 -13.60 -7.89 -17.30
CA GLU A 42 -13.40 -8.44 -18.64
C GLU A 42 -12.30 -7.70 -19.43
N ILE A 43 -11.76 -6.61 -18.90
CA ILE A 43 -10.65 -5.87 -19.52
C ILE A 43 -9.35 -6.64 -19.29
N SER A 44 -9.01 -7.51 -20.23
CA SER A 44 -7.84 -8.38 -20.14
C SER A 44 -7.21 -8.65 -21.51
N PRO A 45 -5.92 -9.00 -21.57
CA PRO A 45 -5.29 -9.37 -22.83
C PRO A 45 -5.86 -10.70 -23.34
N ASN A 46 -6.26 -10.73 -24.61
CA ASN A 46 -6.72 -11.92 -25.31
C ASN A 46 -5.69 -12.37 -26.36
N GLY A 47 -5.04 -13.50 -26.10
CA GLY A 47 -4.01 -14.05 -26.98
C GLY A 47 -3.01 -14.94 -26.23
N ASP A 48 -1.90 -15.23 -26.90
CA ASP A 48 -0.95 -16.25 -26.48
C ASP A 48 -0.13 -15.83 -25.25
N ARG A 49 0.09 -16.82 -24.37
CA ARG A 49 0.92 -16.70 -23.18
C ARG A 49 2.18 -17.54 -23.31
N ILE A 50 3.32 -16.90 -23.18
CA ILE A 50 4.63 -17.54 -23.15
C ILE A 50 4.99 -17.88 -21.71
N ARG A 51 5.22 -19.16 -21.44
CA ARG A 51 5.68 -19.65 -20.12
C ARG A 51 7.21 -19.76 -20.11
N PHE A 52 7.82 -19.32 -19.03
CA PHE A 52 9.28 -19.41 -18.88
C PHE A 52 9.68 -20.71 -18.19
N SER A 53 10.82 -21.27 -18.58
CA SER A 53 11.38 -22.48 -17.97
C SER A 53 11.75 -22.27 -16.50
N SER A 54 12.12 -21.06 -16.12
CA SER A 54 12.41 -20.64 -14.74
C SER A 54 11.15 -20.34 -13.90
N GLY A 55 9.95 -20.48 -14.47
CA GLY A 55 8.68 -20.14 -13.84
C GLY A 55 8.19 -18.74 -14.22
N GLY A 56 6.88 -18.54 -14.11
CA GLY A 56 6.21 -17.33 -14.58
C GLY A 56 5.81 -17.40 -16.06
N ALA A 57 5.10 -16.36 -16.51
CA ALA A 57 4.64 -16.24 -17.89
C ALA A 57 4.34 -14.78 -18.23
N CYS A 58 4.46 -14.43 -19.51
CA CYS A 58 4.00 -13.16 -20.06
C CYS A 58 3.09 -13.39 -21.26
N TYR A 59 2.31 -12.37 -21.63
CA TYR A 59 1.69 -12.32 -22.96
C TYR A 59 2.73 -11.93 -23.99
N ASP A 60 2.62 -12.48 -25.20
CA ASP A 60 3.53 -12.17 -26.30
C ASP A 60 3.44 -10.70 -26.76
N THR A 61 4.33 -10.31 -27.68
CA THR A 61 4.44 -8.93 -28.15
C THR A 61 3.23 -8.47 -28.98
N GLU A 62 2.59 -9.37 -29.72
CA GLU A 62 1.40 -9.06 -30.50
C GLU A 62 0.19 -8.80 -29.59
N THR A 63 -0.08 -9.71 -28.65
CA THR A 63 -1.15 -9.57 -27.66
C THR A 63 -0.94 -8.32 -26.81
N THR A 64 0.32 -8.06 -26.41
CA THR A 64 0.70 -6.84 -25.69
C THR A 64 0.38 -5.57 -26.47
N SER A 65 0.69 -5.57 -27.78
CA SER A 65 0.45 -4.43 -28.66
C SER A 65 -1.05 -4.16 -28.83
N ARG A 66 -1.87 -5.21 -29.05
CA ARG A 66 -3.32 -5.10 -29.12
C ARG A 66 -3.92 -4.59 -27.82
N TYR A 67 -3.61 -5.23 -26.69
CA TYR A 67 -4.11 -4.83 -25.37
C TYR A 67 -3.76 -3.38 -25.04
N THR A 68 -2.50 -2.98 -25.26
CA THR A 68 -2.05 -1.62 -24.99
C THR A 68 -2.77 -0.59 -25.86
N LYS A 69 -3.04 -0.91 -27.13
CA LYS A 69 -3.82 -0.06 -28.03
C LYS A 69 -5.26 0.11 -27.54
N HIS A 70 -5.98 -0.98 -27.26
CA HIS A 70 -7.37 -0.92 -26.80
C HIS A 70 -7.51 -0.22 -25.44
N SER A 71 -6.60 -0.50 -24.50
CA SER A 71 -6.56 0.16 -23.19
C SER A 71 -6.31 1.67 -23.33
N SER A 72 -5.41 2.08 -24.23
CA SER A 72 -5.13 3.49 -24.50
C SER A 72 -6.30 4.20 -25.18
N ASN A 73 -6.99 3.52 -26.10
CA ASN A 73 -8.19 4.05 -26.75
C ASN A 73 -9.31 4.28 -25.72
N LEU A 74 -9.61 3.27 -24.90
CA LEU A 74 -10.61 3.39 -23.84
C LEU A 74 -10.26 4.53 -22.87
N LYS A 75 -8.99 4.67 -22.50
CA LYS A 75 -8.52 5.79 -21.68
C LYS A 75 -8.81 7.14 -22.28
N LYS A 76 -8.57 7.29 -23.58
CA LYS A 76 -8.87 8.51 -24.32
C LYS A 76 -10.37 8.78 -24.33
N GLU A 77 -11.20 7.78 -24.64
CA GLU A 77 -12.65 7.94 -24.71
C GLU A 77 -13.30 8.28 -23.36
N VAL A 78 -12.85 7.63 -22.28
CA VAL A 78 -13.27 7.98 -20.91
C VAL A 78 -12.83 9.40 -20.57
N SER A 79 -11.59 9.77 -20.92
CA SER A 79 -11.07 11.13 -20.69
C SER A 79 -11.90 12.18 -21.41
N ASP A 80 -12.24 11.94 -22.67
CA ASP A 80 -12.98 12.88 -23.50
C ASP A 80 -14.45 12.99 -23.05
N SER A 81 -15.07 11.88 -22.66
CA SER A 81 -16.42 11.85 -22.08
C SER A 81 -16.50 12.68 -20.79
N LEU A 82 -15.53 12.51 -19.88
CA LEU A 82 -15.45 13.30 -18.64
C LEU A 82 -15.18 14.79 -18.90
N LYS A 83 -14.45 15.14 -19.97
CA LYS A 83 -14.26 16.56 -20.38
C LYS A 83 -15.53 17.16 -20.95
N GLN A 84 -16.35 16.37 -21.64
CA GLN A 84 -17.62 16.79 -22.23
C GLN A 84 -18.75 16.94 -21.20
N GLY A 85 -18.52 16.57 -19.94
CA GLY A 85 -19.53 16.70 -18.90
C GLY A 85 -20.31 15.42 -18.59
N LYS A 86 -19.98 14.31 -19.25
CA LYS A 86 -20.71 13.05 -19.10
C LYS A 86 -20.39 12.35 -17.78
N THR A 87 -21.29 11.48 -17.36
CA THR A 87 -21.09 10.60 -16.21
C THR A 87 -20.58 9.23 -16.67
N VAL A 88 -19.47 8.80 -16.07
CA VAL A 88 -18.91 7.45 -16.25
C VAL A 88 -19.09 6.68 -14.95
N PHE A 89 -19.79 5.55 -15.00
CA PHE A 89 -19.92 4.61 -13.89
C PHE A 89 -18.85 3.54 -13.98
N LEU A 90 -18.16 3.29 -12.86
CA LEU A 90 -17.16 2.24 -12.73
C LEU A 90 -17.60 1.26 -11.65
N PHE A 91 -17.82 0.00 -12.00
CA PHE A 91 -18.00 -1.07 -11.02
C PHE A 91 -16.63 -1.53 -10.50
N LEU A 92 -16.45 -1.48 -9.19
CA LEU A 92 -15.20 -1.80 -8.52
C LEU A 92 -15.03 -3.33 -8.41
N ALA A 93 -14.41 -3.92 -9.44
CA ALA A 93 -14.12 -5.36 -9.54
C ALA A 93 -12.70 -5.70 -9.07
N GLU A 94 -12.34 -6.99 -9.05
CA GLU A 94 -10.97 -7.42 -8.73
C GLU A 94 -9.91 -6.75 -9.63
N LYS A 95 -8.80 -6.29 -9.03
CA LYS A 95 -7.63 -5.83 -9.77
C LYS A 95 -6.83 -7.04 -10.24
N LYS A 96 -6.69 -7.17 -11.56
CA LYS A 96 -5.87 -8.19 -12.22
C LYS A 96 -4.63 -7.52 -12.81
N GLU A 97 -3.47 -8.13 -12.60
CA GLU A 97 -2.19 -7.68 -13.16
C GLU A 97 -1.71 -8.65 -14.23
N PHE A 98 -1.15 -8.11 -15.30
CA PHE A 98 -0.73 -8.82 -16.49
C PHE A 98 0.74 -8.50 -16.78
N SER A 99 1.57 -9.53 -16.90
CA SER A 99 2.93 -9.40 -17.43
C SER A 99 2.88 -9.43 -18.95
N LEU A 100 3.39 -8.37 -19.59
CA LEU A 100 3.26 -8.10 -21.02
C LEU A 100 4.64 -7.97 -21.67
N ALA A 101 4.93 -8.74 -22.72
CA ALA A 101 6.19 -8.66 -23.44
C ALA A 101 6.29 -7.38 -24.26
N THR A 102 7.31 -6.56 -23.98
CA THR A 102 7.63 -5.34 -24.74
C THR A 102 8.67 -5.56 -25.84
N GLY A 103 9.36 -6.71 -25.81
CA GLY A 103 10.36 -7.08 -26.81
C GLY A 103 10.91 -8.47 -26.56
N VAL A 104 11.49 -9.05 -27.61
CA VAL A 104 12.15 -10.37 -27.57
C VAL A 104 13.55 -10.23 -28.14
N THR A 105 14.53 -10.80 -27.45
CA THR A 105 15.90 -10.95 -27.96
C THR A 105 16.31 -12.42 -27.99
N HIS A 106 17.23 -12.74 -28.89
CA HIS A 106 17.73 -14.10 -29.09
C HIS A 106 19.23 -14.16 -28.79
N PRO A 107 19.62 -14.22 -27.50
CA PRO A 107 21.04 -14.20 -27.13
C PRO A 107 21.80 -15.41 -27.69
N ARG A 108 21.11 -16.55 -27.90
CA ARG A 108 21.64 -17.76 -28.54
C ARG A 108 20.56 -18.44 -29.39
N LYS A 109 20.97 -19.32 -30.32
CA LYS A 109 20.04 -20.08 -31.17
C LYS A 109 19.13 -20.95 -30.28
N GLY A 110 17.81 -20.71 -30.36
CA GLY A 110 16.81 -21.43 -29.58
C GLY A 110 16.52 -20.83 -28.19
N GLU A 111 17.23 -19.77 -27.79
CA GLU A 111 16.94 -19.03 -26.56
C GLU A 111 16.13 -17.76 -26.88
N ASN A 112 15.07 -17.53 -26.11
CA ASN A 112 14.23 -16.33 -26.19
C ASN A 112 14.27 -15.60 -24.85
N LEU A 113 14.73 -14.36 -24.84
CA LEU A 113 14.70 -13.49 -23.67
C LEU A 113 13.64 -12.40 -23.88
N TYR A 114 12.66 -12.35 -22.98
CA TYR A 114 11.54 -11.42 -23.05
C TYR A 114 11.77 -10.24 -22.10
N SER A 115 11.69 -9.02 -22.63
CA SER A 115 11.53 -7.82 -21.79
C SER A 115 10.05 -7.66 -21.46
N THR A 116 9.71 -7.42 -20.19
CA THR A 116 8.30 -7.37 -19.76
C THR A 116 7.96 -6.09 -19.01
N THR A 117 6.70 -5.70 -19.07
CA THR A 117 6.09 -4.64 -18.27
C THR A 117 4.82 -5.17 -17.61
N THR A 118 4.45 -4.62 -16.45
CA THR A 118 3.23 -5.00 -15.72
C THR A 118 2.16 -3.96 -15.95
N LYS A 119 0.98 -4.41 -16.35
CA LYS A 119 -0.22 -3.58 -16.52
C LYS A 119 -1.41 -4.17 -15.79
N SER A 120 -2.40 -3.36 -15.46
CA SER A 120 -3.63 -3.80 -14.81
C SER A 120 -4.86 -3.60 -15.68
N ASN A 121 -5.95 -4.27 -15.31
CA ASN A 121 -7.28 -4.04 -15.88
C ASN A 121 -7.87 -2.66 -15.52
N TYR A 122 -7.15 -1.82 -14.77
CA TYR A 122 -7.52 -0.45 -14.41
C TYR A 122 -6.70 0.63 -15.13
N ASP A 123 -5.69 0.25 -15.92
CA ASP A 123 -4.76 1.22 -16.53
C ASP A 123 -5.43 2.16 -17.55
N PHE A 124 -6.64 1.81 -18.01
CA PHE A 124 -7.46 2.66 -18.86
C PHE A 124 -7.99 3.91 -18.12
N LEU A 125 -7.93 3.96 -16.79
CA LEU A 125 -8.46 5.11 -16.06
C LEU A 125 -7.63 6.38 -16.35
N PRO A 126 -8.27 7.49 -16.76
CA PRO A 126 -7.58 8.77 -16.99
C PRO A 126 -7.45 9.63 -15.73
N ILE A 127 -8.02 9.20 -14.61
CA ILE A 127 -8.01 9.88 -13.32
C ILE A 127 -7.39 8.94 -12.29
N ASN A 128 -6.51 9.45 -11.43
CA ASN A 128 -6.03 8.70 -10.28
C ASN A 128 -7.16 8.57 -9.25
N ILE A 129 -7.61 7.34 -9.01
CA ILE A 129 -8.66 7.06 -8.04
C ILE A 129 -8.14 6.64 -6.67
N GLY A 130 -6.82 6.50 -6.50
CA GLY A 130 -6.17 5.98 -5.30
C GLY A 130 -5.57 4.59 -5.50
N ASN A 131 -5.09 3.99 -4.41
CA ASN A 131 -4.49 2.66 -4.41
C ASN A 131 -5.60 1.60 -4.39
N ILE A 132 -5.62 0.74 -5.41
CA ILE A 132 -6.60 -0.35 -5.52
C ILE A 132 -5.98 -1.63 -4.96
N THR A 133 -6.66 -2.26 -4.01
CA THR A 133 -6.27 -3.56 -3.47
C THR A 133 -7.42 -4.56 -3.66
N SER A 134 -7.09 -5.73 -4.21
CA SER A 134 -8.04 -6.84 -4.35
C SER A 134 -8.30 -7.47 -2.99
N ALA A 135 -9.56 -7.47 -2.57
CA ALA A 135 -10.05 -8.11 -1.36
C ALA A 135 -11.56 -8.27 -1.51
N SER A 136 -12.10 -9.43 -1.15
CA SER A 136 -13.52 -9.73 -1.38
C SER A 136 -14.32 -9.80 -0.09
N GLY A 137 -15.62 -9.49 -0.20
CA GLY A 137 -16.58 -9.64 0.88
C GLY A 137 -17.95 -9.06 0.59
N ASN A 138 -18.87 -9.24 1.54
CA ASN A 138 -20.28 -8.89 1.38
C ASN A 138 -20.73 -7.72 2.28
N ARG A 139 -19.86 -7.24 3.18
CA ARG A 139 -20.22 -6.19 4.15
C ARG A 139 -19.74 -4.84 3.65
N LEU A 140 -20.67 -4.02 3.19
CA LEU A 140 -20.44 -2.65 2.73
C LEU A 140 -21.40 -1.72 3.47
N ILE A 141 -20.89 -0.56 3.90
CA ILE A 141 -21.66 0.45 4.64
C ILE A 141 -21.90 1.63 3.70
N PHE A 142 -23.17 1.88 3.40
CA PHE A 142 -23.60 3.08 2.71
C PHE A 142 -23.63 4.25 3.69
N ASN A 143 -23.06 5.40 3.31
CA ASN A 143 -22.97 6.55 4.20
C ASN A 143 -24.19 7.47 4.20
N GLY A 144 -25.25 7.15 3.45
CA GLY A 144 -26.46 7.95 3.37
C GLY A 144 -26.44 9.05 2.30
N ASN A 145 -25.46 9.04 1.38
CA ASN A 145 -25.38 10.02 0.30
C ASN A 145 -26.69 10.11 -0.51
N GLN A 146 -27.27 11.31 -0.64
CA GLN A 146 -28.58 11.48 -1.28
C GLN A 146 -28.59 11.15 -2.78
N ILE A 147 -27.47 11.32 -3.49
CA ILE A 147 -27.35 11.03 -4.92
C ILE A 147 -27.54 9.54 -5.17
N LEU A 148 -26.87 8.69 -4.38
CA LEU A 148 -26.91 7.22 -4.51
C LEU A 148 -27.98 6.53 -3.66
N SER A 149 -28.85 7.29 -2.97
CA SER A 149 -29.89 6.73 -2.08
C SER A 149 -30.82 5.74 -2.78
N ASP A 150 -31.27 6.07 -3.99
CA ASP A 150 -32.13 5.21 -4.80
C ASP A 150 -31.39 3.95 -5.28
N PHE A 151 -30.12 4.08 -5.65
CA PHE A 151 -29.27 2.94 -6.00
C PHE A 151 -29.11 1.99 -4.83
N ASN A 152 -28.75 2.49 -3.66
CA ASN A 152 -28.61 1.67 -2.47
C ASN A 152 -29.92 0.96 -2.11
N ARG A 153 -31.05 1.68 -2.16
CA ARG A 153 -32.36 1.12 -1.81
C ARG A 153 -32.75 -0.06 -2.70
N ASN A 154 -32.49 0.02 -4.00
CA ASN A 154 -32.89 -1.01 -4.96
C ASN A 154 -31.86 -2.16 -5.07
N PHE A 155 -30.57 -1.88 -4.88
CA PHE A 155 -29.51 -2.83 -5.25
C PHE A 155 -28.67 -3.35 -4.09
N LYS A 156 -28.84 -2.88 -2.85
CA LYS A 156 -28.00 -3.28 -1.69
C LYS A 156 -27.77 -4.79 -1.55
N ASP A 157 -28.77 -5.61 -1.86
CA ASP A 157 -28.72 -7.06 -1.68
C ASP A 157 -27.93 -7.77 -2.82
N TYR A 158 -27.65 -7.04 -3.90
CA TYR A 158 -26.82 -7.46 -5.03
C TYR A 158 -25.39 -6.90 -4.95
N LEU A 159 -25.09 -6.02 -3.99
CA LEU A 159 -23.76 -5.39 -3.89
C LEU A 159 -22.77 -6.28 -3.15
N LYS A 160 -21.58 -6.44 -3.75
CA LYS A 160 -20.41 -7.07 -3.13
C LYS A 160 -19.18 -6.23 -3.44
N TYR A 161 -18.11 -6.42 -2.68
CA TYR A 161 -16.81 -5.85 -3.03
C TYR A 161 -15.82 -6.97 -3.38
N GLU A 162 -14.98 -6.71 -4.38
CA GLU A 162 -13.85 -7.55 -4.80
C GLU A 162 -12.53 -6.78 -4.79
N SER A 163 -12.61 -5.46 -4.61
CA SER A 163 -11.49 -4.60 -4.29
C SER A 163 -11.96 -3.42 -3.45
N TYR A 164 -11.00 -2.73 -2.86
CA TYR A 164 -11.21 -1.45 -2.19
C TYR A 164 -10.16 -0.43 -2.65
N ILE A 165 -10.45 0.84 -2.39
CA ILE A 165 -9.59 1.97 -2.70
C ILE A 165 -9.09 2.60 -1.39
N GLU A 166 -7.81 2.97 -1.36
CA GLU A 166 -7.18 3.78 -0.31
C GLU A 166 -6.59 5.05 -0.93
N ASN A 167 -6.40 6.10 -0.12
CA ASN A 167 -5.75 7.34 -0.54
C ASN A 167 -6.40 8.02 -1.76
N SER A 168 -7.73 7.96 -1.87
CA SER A 168 -8.48 8.65 -2.94
C SER A 168 -8.59 10.14 -2.62
N GLU A 169 -7.93 10.99 -3.42
CA GLU A 169 -8.02 12.44 -3.27
C GLU A 169 -9.26 13.01 -4.00
N ASN A 170 -9.88 14.05 -3.42
CA ASN A 170 -11.03 14.76 -4.01
C ASN A 170 -12.26 13.87 -4.32
N ALA A 171 -12.42 12.78 -3.57
CA ALA A 171 -13.52 11.83 -3.72
C ALA A 171 -14.61 12.05 -2.66
N LEU A 172 -15.86 12.19 -3.09
CA LEU A 172 -17.02 12.10 -2.21
C LEU A 172 -17.32 10.62 -1.95
N ILE A 173 -16.84 10.09 -0.84
CA ILE A 173 -17.06 8.69 -0.45
C ILE A 173 -18.56 8.43 -0.31
N THR A 174 -19.04 7.28 -0.80
CA THR A 174 -20.45 6.86 -0.71
C THR A 174 -20.61 5.48 -0.08
N TYR A 175 -19.65 4.58 -0.30
CA TYR A 175 -19.59 3.26 0.33
C TYR A 175 -18.22 3.03 0.98
N HIS A 176 -18.21 2.39 2.14
CA HIS A 176 -16.98 2.07 2.87
C HIS A 176 -17.05 0.72 3.58
N GLY A 177 -15.88 0.16 3.89
CA GLY A 177 -15.72 -0.96 4.81
C GLY A 177 -16.01 -0.57 6.27
N LYS A 178 -16.04 -1.54 7.19
CA LYS A 178 -16.41 -1.28 8.60
C LYS A 178 -15.54 -0.22 9.29
N ASP A 179 -14.26 -0.17 8.94
CA ASP A 179 -13.26 0.72 9.52
C ASP A 179 -13.28 2.14 8.92
N LYS A 180 -14.14 2.40 7.93
CA LYS A 180 -14.26 3.67 7.18
C LYS A 180 -13.02 4.08 6.39
N SER A 181 -11.89 3.35 6.49
CA SER A 181 -10.66 3.64 5.76
C SER A 181 -10.69 3.04 4.35
N LYS A 182 -11.35 1.90 4.18
CA LYS A 182 -11.50 1.22 2.89
C LYS A 182 -12.67 1.80 2.09
N ILE A 183 -12.39 2.46 0.97
CA ILE A 183 -13.40 3.06 0.09
C ILE A 183 -13.92 1.99 -0.88
N LEU A 184 -15.23 1.77 -0.89
CA LEU A 184 -15.91 0.78 -1.74
C LEU A 184 -16.82 1.43 -2.80
N GLY A 185 -16.95 2.75 -2.75
CA GLY A 185 -17.70 3.54 -3.71
C GLY A 185 -17.51 5.03 -3.42
N ALA A 186 -17.45 5.83 -4.47
CA ALA A 186 -17.20 7.26 -4.37
C ALA A 186 -17.65 7.99 -5.63
N ILE A 187 -17.81 9.30 -5.54
CA ILE A 187 -18.03 10.19 -6.68
C ILE A 187 -16.80 11.11 -6.78
N ILE A 188 -16.11 11.05 -7.91
CA ILE A 188 -14.94 11.89 -8.20
C ILE A 188 -15.34 12.86 -9.31
N LYS A 189 -15.15 14.15 -9.04
CA LYS A 189 -15.40 15.19 -10.05
C LYS A 189 -14.26 15.19 -11.08
N GLY A 190 -14.60 14.97 -12.34
CA GLY A 190 -13.71 15.20 -13.46
C GLY A 190 -13.54 16.69 -13.73
N LYS A 191 -13.13 17.07 -14.95
CA LYS A 191 -13.11 18.49 -15.34
C LYS A 191 -14.52 19.08 -15.37
N SER A 192 -15.38 18.50 -16.21
CA SER A 192 -16.77 18.94 -16.38
C SER A 192 -17.77 17.83 -15.99
N GLY A 193 -17.38 16.56 -16.10
CA GLY A 193 -18.20 15.39 -15.81
C GLY A 193 -17.84 14.71 -14.48
N HIS A 194 -18.36 13.50 -14.29
CA HIS A 194 -18.25 12.76 -13.03
C HIS A 194 -17.84 11.30 -13.27
N LEU A 195 -16.89 10.82 -12.47
CA LEU A 195 -16.60 9.39 -12.34
C LEU A 195 -17.30 8.88 -11.08
N VAL A 196 -18.27 7.98 -11.25
CA VAL A 196 -19.05 7.40 -10.15
C VAL A 196 -18.60 5.95 -9.97
N ILE A 197 -17.87 5.72 -8.88
CA ILE A 197 -17.38 4.40 -8.49
C ILE A 197 -18.44 3.73 -7.63
N LEU A 198 -18.88 2.55 -8.04
CA LEU A 198 -19.90 1.75 -7.37
C LEU A 198 -19.31 0.39 -6.96
N PRO A 199 -19.79 -0.21 -5.85
CA PRO A 199 -19.50 -1.61 -5.56
C PRO A 199 -19.95 -2.52 -6.71
N LYS A 200 -19.31 -3.67 -6.86
CA LYS A 200 -19.69 -4.65 -7.87
C LYS A 200 -21.12 -5.13 -7.63
N ILE A 201 -21.91 -5.15 -8.71
CA ILE A 201 -23.23 -5.79 -8.73
C ILE A 201 -23.02 -7.26 -9.08
N LYS A 202 -23.56 -8.16 -8.24
CA LYS A 202 -23.54 -9.61 -8.48
C LYS A 202 -24.94 -10.18 -8.28
N TYR A 203 -25.56 -10.60 -9.38
CA TYR A 203 -26.81 -11.36 -9.39
C TYR A 203 -26.55 -12.84 -9.70
N ASP A 204 -27.53 -13.70 -9.41
CA ASP A 204 -27.46 -15.12 -9.76
C ASP A 204 -27.79 -15.32 -11.25
N TYR A 205 -26.75 -15.53 -12.06
CA TYR A 205 -26.86 -15.69 -13.50
C TYR A 205 -27.83 -16.82 -13.89
N ASN A 206 -27.81 -17.94 -13.16
CA ASN A 206 -28.66 -19.11 -13.46
C ASN A 206 -30.14 -18.80 -13.27
N SER A 207 -30.47 -17.91 -12.32
CA SER A 207 -31.84 -17.43 -12.12
C SER A 207 -32.28 -16.42 -13.18
N PHE A 208 -31.32 -15.71 -13.80
CA PHE A 208 -31.58 -14.61 -14.71
C PHE A 208 -31.61 -15.01 -16.19
N VAL A 209 -31.10 -16.21 -16.52
CA VAL A 209 -31.03 -16.71 -17.89
C VAL A 209 -31.88 -17.97 -18.07
N LYS A 210 -32.58 -18.05 -19.20
CA LYS A 210 -33.27 -19.25 -19.67
C LYS A 210 -32.67 -19.70 -20.99
N TYR A 211 -32.60 -21.01 -21.17
CA TYR A 211 -32.15 -21.63 -22.41
C TYR A 211 -33.35 -22.16 -23.20
N ASP A 212 -33.49 -21.72 -24.45
CA ASP A 212 -34.47 -22.26 -25.39
C ASP A 212 -33.84 -23.41 -26.18
N LYS A 213 -34.27 -24.65 -25.88
CA LYS A 213 -33.84 -25.88 -26.57
C LYS A 213 -34.18 -25.89 -28.06
N LYS A 214 -35.18 -25.12 -28.51
CA LYS A 214 -35.61 -25.10 -29.92
C LYS A 214 -34.73 -24.21 -30.77
N THR A 215 -34.24 -23.10 -30.21
CA THR A 215 -33.38 -22.15 -30.94
C THR A 215 -31.91 -22.26 -30.58
N ASP A 216 -31.57 -23.11 -29.60
CA ASP A 216 -30.21 -23.27 -29.05
C ASP A 216 -29.63 -21.92 -28.60
N LYS A 217 -30.44 -21.12 -27.89
CA LYS A 217 -30.07 -19.76 -27.47
C LYS A 217 -30.46 -19.51 -26.02
N GLU A 218 -29.60 -18.78 -25.33
CA GLU A 218 -29.87 -18.20 -24.02
C GLU A 218 -30.57 -16.84 -24.16
N PHE A 219 -31.51 -16.55 -23.27
CA PHE A 219 -32.19 -15.27 -23.20
C PHE A 219 -32.48 -14.84 -21.76
N TRP A 220 -32.48 -13.53 -21.53
CA TRP A 220 -32.81 -12.93 -20.24
C TRP A 220 -34.26 -13.22 -19.83
N THR A 221 -34.46 -13.61 -18.58
CA THR A 221 -35.79 -13.73 -17.97
C THR A 221 -36.47 -12.37 -17.82
N ASP A 222 -37.79 -12.36 -17.61
CA ASP A 222 -38.52 -11.11 -17.36
C ASP A 222 -38.10 -10.43 -16.05
N GLU A 223 -37.67 -11.21 -15.05
CA GLU A 223 -37.09 -10.68 -13.82
C GLU A 223 -35.76 -9.97 -14.09
N ALA A 224 -34.88 -10.60 -14.87
CA ALA A 224 -33.61 -10.01 -15.27
C ALA A 224 -33.82 -8.72 -16.06
N LYS A 225 -34.75 -8.71 -17.04
CA LYS A 225 -35.10 -7.49 -17.80
C LYS A 225 -35.59 -6.36 -16.88
N LYS A 226 -36.49 -6.66 -15.94
CA LYS A 226 -36.96 -5.68 -14.93
C LYS A 226 -35.81 -5.15 -14.07
N PHE A 227 -34.87 -6.02 -13.68
CA PHE A 227 -33.67 -5.63 -12.96
C PHE A 227 -32.82 -4.64 -13.80
N GLY A 228 -32.56 -4.95 -15.06
CA GLY A 228 -31.79 -4.09 -15.96
C GLY A 228 -32.47 -2.75 -16.25
N ASP A 229 -33.78 -2.74 -16.51
CA ASP A 229 -34.56 -1.52 -16.68
C ASP A 229 -34.48 -0.63 -15.44
N LYS A 230 -34.61 -1.24 -14.24
CA LYS A 230 -34.49 -0.51 -12.98
C LYS A 230 -33.08 0.03 -12.77
N LEU A 231 -32.04 -0.72 -13.15
CA LEU A 231 -30.66 -0.28 -13.05
C LEU A 231 -30.43 0.93 -13.94
N SER A 232 -30.82 0.86 -15.22
CA SER A 232 -30.70 1.98 -16.16
C SER A 232 -31.46 3.22 -15.69
N GLU A 233 -32.69 3.07 -15.20
CA GLU A 233 -33.49 4.17 -14.64
C GLU A 233 -32.76 4.88 -13.48
N VAL A 234 -32.20 4.09 -12.55
CA VAL A 234 -31.48 4.62 -11.38
C VAL A 234 -30.19 5.32 -11.79
N LEU A 235 -29.43 4.76 -12.74
CA LEU A 235 -28.19 5.38 -13.23
C LEU A 235 -28.48 6.70 -13.96
N ILE A 236 -29.55 6.75 -14.76
CA ILE A 236 -30.04 8.00 -15.38
C ILE A 236 -30.43 9.02 -14.30
N GLY A 237 -31.11 8.58 -13.23
CA GLY A 237 -31.45 9.44 -12.11
C GLY A 237 -30.24 10.02 -11.39
N ILE A 238 -29.18 9.23 -11.20
CA ILE A 238 -27.91 9.68 -10.62
C ILE A 238 -27.26 10.73 -11.51
N ASP A 239 -27.15 10.44 -12.82
CA ASP A 239 -26.58 11.37 -13.79
C ASP A 239 -27.36 12.70 -13.84
N ALA A 240 -28.70 12.65 -13.81
CA ALA A 240 -29.52 13.85 -13.74
C ALA A 240 -29.28 14.68 -12.47
N LYS A 241 -29.18 14.03 -11.29
CA LYS A 241 -28.85 14.71 -10.02
C LYS A 241 -27.46 15.37 -10.08
N LEU A 242 -26.47 14.67 -10.63
CA LEU A 242 -25.12 15.21 -10.82
C LEU A 242 -25.10 16.38 -11.82
N SER A 243 -25.86 16.28 -12.91
CA SER A 243 -25.99 17.31 -13.96
C SER A 243 -26.78 18.54 -13.49
N SER A 244 -27.74 18.38 -12.57
CA SER A 244 -28.51 19.51 -12.02
C SER A 244 -27.66 20.46 -11.17
N SER A 245 -26.52 19.99 -10.65
CA SER A 245 -25.51 20.85 -10.02
C SER A 245 -24.66 21.64 -11.04
N SER A 246 -24.89 21.43 -12.34
CA SER A 246 -24.13 21.96 -13.46
C SER A 246 -24.98 22.50 -14.62
N GLU A 247 -26.12 23.17 -14.36
CA GLU A 247 -26.89 23.97 -15.37
C GLU A 247 -26.10 25.14 -16.01
N LYS A 248 -24.77 25.10 -15.95
CA LYS A 248 -23.90 26.08 -16.58
C LYS A 248 -23.30 25.44 -17.82
N THR A 249 -23.65 25.96 -18.99
CA THR A 249 -23.00 25.61 -20.26
C THR A 249 -21.48 25.67 -20.07
N PRO A 250 -20.74 24.62 -20.48
CA PRO A 250 -19.28 24.64 -20.40
C PRO A 250 -18.73 25.87 -21.12
N PRO A 251 -17.85 26.66 -20.49
CA PRO A 251 -17.32 27.87 -21.10
C PRO A 251 -16.62 27.53 -22.42
N PRO A 252 -16.97 28.18 -23.54
CA PRO A 252 -16.27 27.98 -24.81
C PRO A 252 -14.79 28.33 -24.64
N LYS A 253 -13.89 27.67 -25.38
CA LYS A 253 -12.42 27.81 -25.17
C LYS A 253 -11.92 29.26 -25.13
N TRP A 254 -12.51 30.15 -25.95
CA TRP A 254 -12.13 31.56 -25.97
C TRP A 254 -12.48 32.30 -24.67
N SER A 255 -13.53 31.88 -23.96
CA SER A 255 -13.94 32.50 -22.68
C SER A 255 -13.03 32.14 -21.51
N LEU A 256 -12.07 31.24 -21.72
CA LEU A 256 -11.01 30.90 -20.78
C LEU A 256 -9.77 31.79 -20.94
N ASP A 257 -9.77 32.71 -21.90
CA ASP A 257 -8.74 33.75 -22.01
C ASP A 257 -8.90 34.78 -20.87
N LYS A 258 -7.77 35.20 -20.27
CA LYS A 258 -7.72 36.17 -19.16
C LYS A 258 -8.46 37.47 -19.44
N ASN A 259 -8.59 37.86 -20.70
CA ASN A 259 -9.32 39.06 -21.12
C ASN A 259 -10.81 39.03 -20.79
N TYR A 260 -11.40 37.84 -20.62
CA TYR A 260 -12.82 37.65 -20.28
C TYR A 260 -13.05 37.41 -18.78
N PHE A 261 -12.00 37.44 -17.96
CA PHE A 261 -12.14 37.32 -16.51
C PHE A 261 -12.35 38.70 -15.87
N THR A 262 -13.22 38.74 -14.87
CA THR A 262 -13.35 39.94 -14.03
C THR A 262 -12.09 40.12 -13.16
N LYS A 263 -11.75 41.37 -12.81
CA LYS A 263 -10.64 41.64 -11.87
C LYS A 263 -10.82 40.91 -10.52
N ARG A 264 -12.07 40.75 -10.06
CA ARG A 264 -12.40 40.02 -8.82
C ARG A 264 -12.17 38.52 -8.96
N SER A 265 -12.58 37.90 -10.07
CA SER A 265 -12.37 36.46 -10.29
C SER A 265 -10.89 36.12 -10.40
N LEU A 266 -10.08 36.93 -11.09
CA LEU A 266 -8.61 36.75 -11.14
C LEU A 266 -7.97 36.84 -9.75
N LYS A 267 -8.44 37.76 -8.90
CA LYS A 267 -7.99 37.88 -7.52
C LYS A 267 -8.34 36.65 -6.69
N ILE A 268 -9.57 36.13 -6.83
CA ILE A 268 -10.02 34.91 -6.14
C ILE A 268 -9.23 33.69 -6.63
N GLU A 269 -9.02 33.51 -7.92
CA GLU A 269 -8.19 32.41 -8.45
C GLU A 269 -6.75 32.46 -7.93
N THR A 270 -6.19 33.66 -7.83
CA THR A 270 -4.87 33.86 -7.23
C THR A 270 -4.85 33.46 -5.75
N GLN A 271 -5.90 33.80 -4.99
CA GLN A 271 -6.05 33.39 -3.58
C GLN A 271 -6.24 31.87 -3.43
N ILE A 272 -7.01 31.24 -4.31
CA ILE A 272 -7.17 29.78 -4.35
C ILE A 272 -5.82 29.12 -4.63
N LYS A 273 -5.09 29.59 -5.66
CA LYS A 273 -3.75 29.07 -5.99
C LYS A 273 -2.77 29.24 -4.83
N LYS A 274 -2.82 30.37 -4.12
CA LYS A 274 -2.02 30.60 -2.91
C LYS A 274 -2.39 29.60 -1.81
N SER A 275 -3.69 29.44 -1.53
CA SER A 275 -4.19 28.53 -0.49
C SER A 275 -3.83 27.07 -0.79
N LEU A 276 -3.92 26.64 -2.05
CA LEU A 276 -3.46 25.32 -2.50
C LEU A 276 -1.95 25.14 -2.28
N GLY A 277 -1.15 26.17 -2.59
CA GLY A 277 0.29 26.15 -2.28
C GLY A 277 0.58 26.09 -0.77
N ASP A 278 -0.25 26.70 0.06
CA ASP A 278 -0.11 26.64 1.52
C ASP A 278 -0.52 25.26 2.08
N ILE A 279 -1.54 24.62 1.50
CA ILE A 279 -1.89 23.21 1.79
C ILE A 279 -0.71 22.29 1.48
N GLU A 280 -0.07 22.47 0.31
CA GLU A 280 1.08 21.63 -0.08
C GLU A 280 2.25 21.79 0.90
N LYS A 281 2.52 23.01 1.35
CA LYS A 281 3.54 23.26 2.40
C LYS A 281 3.17 22.60 3.73
N LEU A 282 1.89 22.64 4.12
CA LEU A 282 1.42 21.99 5.34
C LEU A 282 1.52 20.46 5.24
N LYS A 283 1.17 19.87 4.10
CA LYS A 283 1.36 18.44 3.84
C LYS A 283 2.83 18.05 3.99
N LYS A 284 3.75 18.81 3.38
CA LYS A 284 5.19 18.58 3.53
C LYS A 284 5.68 18.71 4.99
N LYS A 285 5.13 19.65 5.75
CA LYS A 285 5.43 19.76 7.19
C LYS A 285 4.93 18.56 7.98
N ILE A 286 3.73 18.06 7.70
CA ILE A 286 3.18 16.85 8.34
C ILE A 286 4.06 15.64 8.03
N GLU A 287 4.47 15.48 6.77
CA GLU A 287 5.38 14.41 6.36
C GLU A 287 6.71 14.47 7.14
N ASN A 288 7.32 15.66 7.25
CA ASN A 288 8.52 15.85 8.05
C ASN A 288 8.28 15.51 9.53
N PHE A 289 7.16 15.95 10.13
CA PHE A 289 6.84 15.62 11.52
C PHE A 289 6.59 14.12 11.73
N ASN A 290 6.02 13.43 10.75
CA ASN A 290 5.86 11.97 10.81
C ASN A 290 7.22 11.27 10.77
N GLN A 291 8.14 11.73 9.92
CA GLN A 291 9.51 11.21 9.87
C GLN A 291 10.28 11.48 11.16
N GLU A 292 10.15 12.68 11.74
CA GLU A 292 10.71 13.02 13.05
C GLU A 292 10.10 12.14 14.15
N LEU A 293 8.78 11.93 14.14
CA LEU A 293 8.09 11.10 15.12
C LEU A 293 8.51 9.63 15.03
N GLU A 294 8.64 9.09 13.81
CA GLU A 294 9.11 7.73 13.58
C GLU A 294 10.54 7.56 14.08
N SER A 295 11.42 8.51 13.73
CA SER A 295 12.79 8.53 14.23
C SER A 295 12.82 8.56 15.75
N GLU A 296 12.04 9.42 16.41
CA GLU A 296 11.96 9.46 17.88
C GLU A 296 11.46 8.14 18.47
N ASN A 297 10.46 7.52 17.84
CA ASN A 297 9.84 6.27 18.30
C ASN A 297 10.68 5.02 18.05
N GLN A 298 11.67 5.05 17.16
CA GLN A 298 12.55 3.91 16.84
C GLN A 298 13.15 3.23 18.08
N LEU A 299 13.35 3.96 19.19
CA LEU A 299 13.84 3.35 20.42
C LEU A 299 12.87 2.32 21.01
N LYS A 300 11.56 2.48 20.80
CA LYS A 300 10.51 1.55 21.24
C LYS A 300 10.62 0.19 20.55
N ASP A 301 11.27 0.12 19.39
CA ASP A 301 11.42 -1.12 18.63
C ASP A 301 12.25 -2.15 19.41
N LEU A 302 13.13 -1.71 20.31
CA LEU A 302 13.80 -2.57 21.30
C LEU A 302 12.83 -3.41 22.13
N LEU A 303 11.59 -2.96 22.28
CA LEU A 303 10.57 -3.67 23.06
C LEU A 303 9.96 -4.81 22.26
N PHE A 304 9.74 -4.69 20.95
CA PHE A 304 8.88 -5.64 20.22
C PHE A 304 9.41 -6.13 18.88
N GLU A 305 10.46 -5.51 18.32
CA GLU A 305 10.95 -5.88 17.00
C GLU A 305 11.87 -7.11 16.99
N GLN A 306 12.12 -7.61 15.77
CA GLN A 306 13.07 -8.67 15.45
C GLN A 306 13.73 -8.40 14.08
N GLY A 307 14.91 -8.97 13.82
CA GLY A 307 15.63 -8.78 12.56
C GLY A 307 16.08 -7.32 12.38
N LYS A 308 16.08 -6.84 11.14
CA LYS A 308 16.63 -5.52 10.79
C LYS A 308 16.09 -4.34 11.61
N PRO A 309 14.77 -4.20 11.86
CA PRO A 309 14.26 -3.13 12.73
C PRO A 309 14.80 -3.19 14.17
N LEU A 310 15.04 -4.39 14.70
CA LEU A 310 15.65 -4.55 16.03
C LEU A 310 17.13 -4.15 16.02
N GLU A 311 17.87 -4.51 14.97
CA GLU A 311 19.27 -4.11 14.79
C GLU A 311 19.40 -2.58 14.76
N ASP A 312 18.56 -1.90 13.98
CA ASP A 312 18.60 -0.44 13.85
C ASP A 312 18.29 0.24 15.19
N ALA A 313 17.35 -0.30 15.96
CA ALA A 313 17.01 0.18 17.29
C ALA A 313 18.14 -0.05 18.32
N VAL A 314 18.85 -1.18 18.22
CA VAL A 314 20.05 -1.47 19.02
C VAL A 314 21.16 -0.50 18.69
N THR A 315 21.44 -0.23 17.41
CA THR A 315 22.42 0.77 16.97
C THR A 315 22.09 2.15 17.57
N LYS A 316 20.84 2.60 17.46
CA LYS A 316 20.40 3.86 18.07
C LYS A 316 20.61 3.89 19.58
N ALA A 317 20.32 2.79 20.28
CA ALA A 317 20.55 2.68 21.72
C ALA A 317 22.04 2.75 22.09
N LEU A 318 22.91 2.12 21.29
CA LEU A 318 24.35 2.16 21.48
C LEU A 318 24.90 3.59 21.29
N ASP A 319 24.40 4.34 20.31
CA ASP A 319 24.75 5.75 20.12
C ASP A 319 24.31 6.62 21.31
N ILE A 320 23.10 6.38 21.85
CA ILE A 320 22.63 7.03 23.09
C ILE A 320 23.57 6.71 24.26
N LEU A 321 24.08 5.48 24.35
CA LEU A 321 25.11 5.06 25.31
C LEU A 321 26.52 5.56 24.97
N GLY A 322 26.70 6.17 23.80
CA GLY A 322 27.92 6.87 23.37
C GLY A 322 28.94 5.96 22.71
N TYR A 323 28.55 4.74 22.35
CA TYR A 323 29.31 3.94 21.42
C TYR A 323 29.25 4.57 20.02
N LYS A 324 30.17 4.17 19.15
CA LYS A 324 29.97 4.25 17.71
C LYS A 324 29.57 2.85 17.25
N ALA A 325 28.36 2.69 16.73
CA ALA A 325 27.88 1.42 16.24
C ALA A 325 27.41 1.57 14.78
N GLU A 326 27.74 0.60 13.94
CA GLU A 326 27.30 0.55 12.55
C GLU A 326 27.11 -0.89 12.10
N ASN A 327 26.19 -1.12 11.17
CA ASN A 327 26.12 -2.39 10.45
C ASN A 327 27.33 -2.50 9.50
N TYR A 328 27.82 -3.72 9.28
CA TYR A 328 28.90 -3.98 8.33
C TYR A 328 28.47 -5.03 7.31
N ASP A 329 28.70 -4.73 6.03
CA ASP A 329 28.45 -5.63 4.90
C ASP A 329 29.45 -5.29 3.78
N ASP A 330 30.30 -6.25 3.43
CA ASP A 330 31.24 -6.16 2.31
C ASP A 330 30.89 -7.12 1.15
N GLY A 331 29.71 -7.75 1.21
CA GLY A 331 29.23 -8.76 0.28
C GLY A 331 29.66 -10.19 0.61
N GLU A 332 30.64 -10.39 1.50
CA GLU A 332 31.10 -11.70 1.97
C GLU A 332 30.82 -11.92 3.46
N LEU A 333 30.93 -10.87 4.27
CA LEU A 333 30.69 -10.84 5.71
C LEU A 333 29.64 -9.79 6.06
N GLU A 334 28.53 -10.25 6.63
CA GLU A 334 27.49 -9.40 7.20
C GLU A 334 27.54 -9.47 8.73
N LEU A 335 27.61 -8.31 9.39
CA LEU A 335 27.60 -8.18 10.84
C LEU A 335 26.47 -7.22 11.27
N ASP A 336 25.62 -7.69 12.18
CA ASP A 336 24.54 -6.88 12.75
C ASP A 336 25.09 -5.57 13.34
N GLN A 337 26.13 -5.62 14.18
CA GLN A 337 26.78 -4.40 14.68
C GLN A 337 28.29 -4.57 14.86
N VAL A 338 29.07 -3.63 14.33
CA VAL A 338 30.45 -3.35 14.74
C VAL A 338 30.43 -2.17 15.69
N ILE A 339 30.91 -2.37 16.92
CA ILE A 339 30.71 -1.43 18.02
C ILE A 339 32.05 -1.00 18.59
N MET A 340 32.31 0.30 18.64
CA MET A 340 33.48 0.89 19.29
C MET A 340 33.06 1.71 20.51
N SER A 341 33.60 1.37 21.68
CA SER A 341 33.38 2.14 22.89
C SER A 341 34.27 3.39 22.96
N PRO A 342 33.84 4.45 23.69
CA PRO A 342 34.72 5.56 24.05
C PRO A 342 35.99 5.13 24.79
N GLU A 343 35.90 4.02 25.50
CA GLU A 343 36.99 3.39 26.23
C GLU A 343 37.92 2.54 25.32
N LYS A 344 37.75 2.62 23.99
CA LYS A 344 38.54 1.91 22.95
C LYS A 344 38.45 0.39 22.97
N VAL A 345 37.43 -0.16 23.63
CA VAL A 345 37.06 -1.57 23.54
C VAL A 345 36.12 -1.78 22.35
N ARG A 346 36.44 -2.78 21.53
CA ARG A 346 35.67 -3.16 20.34
C ARG A 346 34.76 -4.37 20.63
N TYR A 347 33.55 -4.33 20.09
CA TYR A 347 32.57 -5.41 20.20
C TYR A 347 31.92 -5.74 18.86
N ILE A 348 31.47 -6.98 18.71
CA ILE A 348 30.52 -7.41 17.68
C ILE A 348 29.18 -7.73 18.34
N GLY A 349 28.12 -7.13 17.81
CA GLY A 349 26.74 -7.35 18.23
C GLY A 349 26.03 -8.36 17.35
N GLU A 350 25.10 -9.10 17.93
CA GLU A 350 24.13 -9.95 17.21
C GLU A 350 22.75 -9.78 17.88
N CYS A 351 21.70 -9.67 17.08
CA CYS A 351 20.34 -9.41 17.55
C CYS A 351 19.40 -10.60 17.34
N GLU A 352 18.58 -10.92 18.34
CA GLU A 352 17.52 -11.92 18.23
C GLU A 352 16.23 -11.50 18.93
N GLY A 353 15.12 -11.47 18.18
CA GLY A 353 13.76 -11.40 18.73
C GLY A 353 13.04 -12.74 18.62
N LYS A 354 12.24 -13.08 19.64
CA LYS A 354 11.38 -14.28 19.65
C LYS A 354 10.00 -13.97 20.20
N ASP A 355 8.97 -14.53 19.57
CA ASP A 355 7.57 -14.31 19.98
C ASP A 355 7.23 -14.99 21.30
N ALA A 356 7.67 -16.24 21.51
CA ALA A 356 7.24 -17.08 22.64
C ALA A 356 8.31 -18.05 23.16
N LYS A 357 9.59 -17.82 22.83
CA LYS A 357 10.70 -18.71 23.19
C LYS A 357 11.86 -17.92 23.78
N ASP A 358 12.71 -18.59 24.55
CA ASP A 358 14.02 -18.08 24.93
C ASP A 358 14.91 -17.84 23.69
N ILE A 359 15.85 -16.92 23.84
CA ILE A 359 16.93 -16.69 22.87
C ILE A 359 17.85 -17.91 22.86
N ASN A 360 17.96 -18.55 21.70
CA ASN A 360 18.49 -19.90 21.58
C ASN A 360 19.98 -19.90 21.20
N ILE A 361 20.60 -21.08 21.25
CA ILE A 361 22.04 -21.22 20.98
C ILE A 361 22.41 -20.95 19.50
N THR A 362 21.45 -20.94 18.58
CA THR A 362 21.75 -20.75 17.16
C THR A 362 22.33 -19.36 16.91
N LYS A 363 21.70 -18.31 17.43
CA LYS A 363 22.23 -16.94 17.30
C LYS A 363 23.53 -16.73 18.06
N PHE A 364 23.70 -17.39 19.20
CA PHE A 364 24.98 -17.41 19.89
C PHE A 364 26.12 -18.02 19.06
N ARG A 365 25.84 -19.08 18.28
CA ARG A 365 26.83 -19.68 17.36
C ARG A 365 27.15 -18.76 16.19
N GLN A 366 26.13 -18.11 15.62
CA GLN A 366 26.34 -17.11 14.57
C GLN A 366 27.25 -15.98 15.06
N LEU A 367 27.01 -15.44 16.25
CA LEU A 367 27.90 -14.44 16.85
C LEU A 367 29.34 -14.94 17.00
N LEU A 368 29.56 -16.21 17.36
CA LEU A 368 30.92 -16.77 17.43
C LEU A 368 31.60 -16.87 16.07
N GLU A 369 30.85 -17.27 15.04
CA GLU A 369 31.32 -17.30 13.65
C GLU A 369 31.68 -15.87 13.19
N SER A 370 30.78 -14.91 13.41
CA SER A 370 30.98 -13.48 13.15
C SER A 370 32.23 -12.93 13.84
N LEU A 371 32.45 -13.23 15.12
CA LEU A 371 33.65 -12.81 15.87
C LEU A 371 34.95 -13.37 15.29
N ASN A 372 34.92 -14.59 14.75
CA ASN A 372 36.11 -15.21 14.16
C ASN A 372 36.36 -14.68 12.73
N ALA A 373 35.29 -14.51 11.93
CA ALA A 373 35.39 -13.95 10.59
C ALA A 373 35.88 -12.49 10.65
N ASP A 374 35.35 -11.72 11.58
CA ASP A 374 35.77 -10.35 11.83
C ASP A 374 37.25 -10.26 12.25
N PHE A 375 37.72 -11.15 13.12
CA PHE A 375 39.14 -11.20 13.52
C PHE A 375 40.08 -11.69 12.40
N ALA A 376 39.56 -12.41 11.41
CA ALA A 376 40.35 -12.89 10.27
C ALA A 376 40.64 -11.79 9.23
N ARG A 377 40.02 -10.62 9.36
CA ARG A 377 40.25 -9.48 8.46
C ARG A 377 41.62 -8.84 8.70
N GLU A 378 42.26 -8.39 7.62
CA GLU A 378 43.61 -7.80 7.68
C GLU A 378 43.67 -6.50 8.49
N ASP A 379 42.56 -5.76 8.60
CA ASP A 379 42.47 -4.49 9.31
C ASP A 379 42.15 -4.62 10.81
N VAL A 380 42.04 -5.85 11.34
CA VAL A 380 41.66 -6.12 12.74
C VAL A 380 42.82 -6.78 13.50
N GLU A 381 43.46 -6.03 14.39
CA GLU A 381 44.62 -6.51 15.16
C GLU A 381 44.21 -7.31 16.42
N GLU A 382 43.10 -6.95 17.06
CA GLU A 382 42.62 -7.56 18.30
C GLU A 382 41.21 -8.09 18.16
N LYS A 383 40.97 -9.29 18.70
CA LYS A 383 39.66 -9.92 18.68
C LYS A 383 38.66 -9.11 19.52
N ALA A 384 37.54 -8.75 18.91
CA ALA A 384 36.45 -8.07 19.60
C ALA A 384 35.76 -8.97 20.65
N PHE A 385 35.09 -8.35 21.60
CA PHE A 385 34.16 -9.04 22.49
C PHE A 385 32.78 -9.20 21.85
N GLY A 386 32.03 -10.25 22.17
CA GLY A 386 30.66 -10.41 21.67
C GLY A 386 29.61 -9.78 22.57
N ILE A 387 28.53 -9.28 21.98
CA ILE A 387 27.29 -8.89 22.66
C ILE A 387 26.10 -9.54 21.95
N LEU A 388 25.32 -10.35 22.66
CA LEU A 388 24.07 -10.89 22.15
C LEU A 388 22.88 -10.10 22.72
N PHE A 389 22.17 -9.40 21.86
CA PHE A 389 20.95 -8.66 22.18
C PHE A 389 19.72 -9.54 22.00
N GLY A 390 18.98 -9.73 23.09
CA GLY A 390 17.85 -10.64 23.15
C GLY A 390 16.54 -9.95 23.47
N ASN A 391 15.53 -10.19 22.64
CA ASN A 391 14.14 -9.78 22.85
C ASN A 391 13.21 -11.00 22.96
N PRO A 392 13.28 -11.80 24.05
CA PRO A 392 12.38 -12.92 24.26
C PRO A 392 10.97 -12.41 24.59
N GLN A 393 9.95 -13.14 24.14
CA GLN A 393 8.53 -12.78 24.31
C GLN A 393 8.22 -11.36 23.83
N ARG A 394 8.71 -10.99 22.66
CA ARG A 394 8.69 -9.61 22.14
C ARG A 394 7.28 -8.98 22.08
N LEU A 395 6.24 -9.79 21.87
CA LEU A 395 4.83 -9.36 21.82
C LEU A 395 4.11 -9.37 23.17
N VAL A 396 4.80 -9.77 24.25
CA VAL A 396 4.31 -9.70 25.63
C VAL A 396 4.83 -8.42 26.28
N GLU A 397 3.99 -7.74 27.06
CA GLU A 397 4.37 -6.56 27.83
C GLU A 397 5.63 -6.84 28.69
N PRO A 398 6.66 -5.97 28.70
CA PRO A 398 7.96 -6.27 29.32
C PRO A 398 7.90 -6.77 30.76
N VAL A 399 7.03 -6.18 31.59
CA VAL A 399 6.84 -6.57 33.00
C VAL A 399 6.20 -7.95 33.20
N LYS A 400 5.58 -8.52 32.16
CA LYS A 400 4.93 -9.84 32.19
C LYS A 400 5.81 -10.94 31.58
N ARG A 401 6.99 -10.59 31.04
CA ARG A 401 7.90 -11.56 30.43
C ARG A 401 8.55 -12.44 31.49
N ASN A 402 8.62 -13.74 31.20
CA ASN A 402 9.23 -14.74 32.05
C ASN A 402 10.34 -15.56 31.35
N LEU A 403 10.52 -15.37 30.03
CA LEU A 403 11.60 -15.98 29.26
C LEU A 403 12.84 -15.07 29.15
N ASP A 404 13.96 -15.68 28.78
CA ASP A 404 15.30 -15.10 28.84
C ASP A 404 16.21 -15.70 27.75
N PHE A 405 17.51 -15.81 28.00
CA PHE A 405 18.45 -16.65 27.27
C PHE A 405 18.43 -18.10 27.79
N THR A 406 18.58 -19.08 26.88
CA THR A 406 18.68 -20.49 27.27
C THR A 406 19.90 -20.75 28.17
N LYS A 407 19.86 -21.83 28.97
CA LYS A 407 21.01 -22.27 29.79
C LYS A 407 22.29 -22.46 28.97
N LYS A 408 22.16 -22.97 27.74
CA LYS A 408 23.28 -23.16 26.82
C LYS A 408 23.92 -21.83 26.40
N CYS A 409 23.12 -20.79 26.13
CA CYS A 409 23.63 -19.45 25.86
C CYS A 409 24.35 -18.87 27.08
N LYS A 410 23.79 -19.04 28.29
CA LYS A 410 24.40 -18.54 29.54
C LYS A 410 25.77 -19.17 29.81
N THR A 411 25.88 -20.49 29.70
CA THR A 411 27.16 -21.20 29.87
C THR A 411 28.15 -20.89 28.75
N GLY A 412 27.67 -20.77 27.50
CA GLY A 412 28.52 -20.35 26.38
C GLY A 412 29.08 -18.94 26.58
N ALA A 413 28.23 -18.01 26.99
CA ALA A 413 28.61 -16.62 27.23
C ALA A 413 29.75 -16.54 28.25
N GLU A 414 29.63 -17.22 29.39
CA GLU A 414 30.64 -17.25 30.44
C GLU A 414 32.03 -17.68 29.94
N ARG A 415 32.05 -18.71 29.09
CA ARG A 415 33.27 -19.27 28.50
C ARG A 415 33.92 -18.30 27.50
N GLU A 416 33.10 -17.73 26.62
CA GLU A 416 33.56 -16.90 25.48
C GLU A 416 33.64 -15.41 25.81
N LYS A 417 33.35 -15.03 27.07
CA LYS A 417 33.26 -13.63 27.52
C LYS A 417 32.30 -12.79 26.69
N ILE A 418 31.15 -13.35 26.32
CA ILE A 418 30.08 -12.64 25.59
C ILE A 418 29.10 -12.01 26.58
N ALA A 419 28.73 -10.75 26.38
CA ALA A 419 27.68 -10.10 27.16
C ALA A 419 26.29 -10.46 26.62
N LEU A 420 25.34 -10.73 27.51
CA LEU A 420 23.95 -11.01 27.13
C LEU A 420 23.07 -9.83 27.58
N ILE A 421 22.42 -9.14 26.64
CA ILE A 421 21.63 -7.93 26.92
C ILE A 421 20.17 -8.17 26.57
N LYS A 422 19.28 -7.95 27.55
CA LYS A 422 17.84 -7.88 27.28
C LYS A 422 17.49 -6.52 26.69
N THR A 423 16.91 -6.51 25.50
CA THR A 423 16.60 -5.26 24.79
C THR A 423 15.58 -4.39 25.54
N ALA A 424 14.67 -5.00 26.29
CA ALA A 424 13.74 -4.28 27.17
C ALA A 424 14.45 -3.51 28.30
N GLU A 425 15.54 -4.05 28.86
CA GLU A 425 16.33 -3.33 29.88
C GLU A 425 17.19 -2.23 29.23
N LEU A 426 17.71 -2.49 28.03
CA LEU A 426 18.40 -1.50 27.22
C LEU A 426 17.50 -0.31 26.88
N PHE A 427 16.23 -0.56 26.53
CA PHE A 427 15.22 0.48 26.31
C PHE A 427 15.05 1.38 27.54
N VAL A 428 14.92 0.79 28.73
CA VAL A 428 14.68 1.55 29.98
C VAL A 428 15.78 2.58 30.23
N VAL A 429 17.05 2.18 30.12
CA VAL A 429 18.17 3.07 30.41
C VAL A 429 18.44 4.08 29.30
N THR A 430 18.22 3.70 28.04
CA THR A 430 18.41 4.60 26.89
C THR A 430 17.29 5.61 26.77
N ASN A 431 16.04 5.21 27.02
CA ASN A 431 14.89 6.13 27.07
C ASN A 431 15.07 7.17 28.19
N PHE A 432 15.62 6.77 29.35
CA PHE A 432 15.99 7.73 30.39
C PHE A 432 17.04 8.73 29.90
N LEU A 433 18.11 8.26 29.24
CA LEU A 433 19.21 9.11 28.75
C LEU A 433 18.80 10.02 27.59
N GLN A 434 17.84 9.61 26.77
CA GLN A 434 17.26 10.43 25.71
C GLN A 434 16.53 11.65 26.30
N GLN A 435 15.89 11.47 27.45
CA GLN A 435 15.16 12.53 28.15
C GLN A 435 16.03 13.32 29.15
N ASN A 436 17.16 12.75 29.58
CA ASN A 436 18.00 13.31 30.65
C ASN A 436 19.48 13.19 30.28
N LYS A 437 20.15 14.31 30.06
CA LYS A 437 21.61 14.33 29.85
C LYS A 437 22.32 13.98 31.16
N ASN A 438 22.72 12.71 31.32
CA ASN A 438 23.45 12.26 32.50
C ASN A 438 24.70 11.46 32.10
N ALA A 439 25.83 12.15 31.98
CA ALA A 439 27.10 11.54 31.54
C ALA A 439 27.60 10.45 32.51
N LYS A 440 27.36 10.62 33.81
CA LYS A 440 27.76 9.65 34.85
C LYS A 440 26.96 8.36 34.72
N PHE A 441 25.65 8.45 34.57
CA PHE A 441 24.76 7.30 34.34
C PHE A 441 25.08 6.62 33.01
N LYS A 442 25.29 7.41 31.94
CA LYS A 442 25.73 6.90 30.62
C LYS A 442 27.01 6.07 30.72
N LYS A 443 28.03 6.56 31.45
CA LYS A 443 29.26 5.81 31.73
C LYS A 443 29.03 4.56 32.58
N ALA A 444 28.15 4.64 33.58
CA ALA A 444 27.80 3.49 34.42
C ALA A 444 27.11 2.37 33.62
N CYS A 445 26.24 2.71 32.66
CA CYS A 445 25.63 1.74 31.74
C CYS A 445 26.68 1.04 30.87
N ARG A 446 27.65 1.78 30.30
CA ARG A 446 28.76 1.17 29.55
C ARG A 446 29.62 0.25 30.41
N LYS A 447 29.93 0.70 31.64
CA LYS A 447 30.64 -0.13 32.62
C LYS A 447 29.87 -1.41 32.95
N ALA A 448 28.54 -1.35 33.07
CA ALA A 448 27.72 -2.55 33.29
C ALA A 448 27.81 -3.56 32.14
N ILE A 449 27.90 -3.09 30.88
CA ILE A 449 28.11 -3.96 29.71
C ILE A 449 29.49 -4.62 29.77
N SER A 450 30.54 -3.83 30.02
CA SER A 450 31.93 -4.34 30.13
C SER A 450 32.11 -5.31 31.31
N ASP A 451 31.61 -4.97 32.50
CA ASP A 451 31.63 -5.85 33.67
C ASP A 451 30.68 -7.06 33.51
N GLY A 452 29.77 -6.98 32.54
CA GLY A 452 28.77 -7.96 32.16
C GLY A 452 29.26 -9.03 31.19
N LEU A 453 30.51 -8.94 30.71
CA LEU A 453 31.08 -9.96 29.83
C LEU A 453 31.04 -11.34 30.50
N GLY A 454 30.42 -12.29 29.81
CA GLY A 454 30.20 -13.65 30.27
C GLY A 454 28.90 -13.90 31.04
N LYS A 455 28.01 -12.91 31.15
CA LYS A 455 26.75 -13.04 31.88
C LYS A 455 25.67 -12.14 31.30
N ILE A 456 24.47 -12.22 31.87
CA ILE A 456 23.42 -11.25 31.61
C ILE A 456 23.83 -9.91 32.24
N VAL A 457 23.88 -8.87 31.41
CA VAL A 457 24.15 -7.51 31.82
C VAL A 457 23.03 -7.04 32.74
N LYS A 458 23.39 -6.52 33.90
CA LYS A 458 22.47 -5.85 34.82
C LYS A 458 22.76 -4.37 34.80
N PHE A 459 21.87 -3.60 34.18
CA PHE A 459 22.03 -2.16 34.12
C PHE A 459 21.83 -1.49 35.49
N PRO A 460 22.47 -0.33 35.74
CA PRO A 460 22.25 0.43 36.97
C PRO A 460 20.79 0.90 37.08
N THR A 461 20.30 0.99 38.32
CA THR A 461 18.97 1.55 38.61
C THR A 461 18.89 3.01 38.15
N LEU A 462 17.72 3.41 37.62
CA LEU A 462 17.51 4.78 37.15
C LEU A 462 17.77 5.80 38.26
N PRO A 463 18.53 6.88 37.98
CA PRO A 463 18.70 7.97 38.93
C PRO A 463 17.36 8.63 39.27
N SER A 464 17.12 8.93 40.54
CA SER A 464 15.98 9.77 40.93
C SER A 464 16.14 11.16 40.33
N LYS A 465 15.07 11.74 39.77
CA LYS A 465 15.02 13.08 39.12
C LYS A 465 15.59 14.26 39.94
N LYS A 466 15.99 14.05 41.20
CA LYS A 466 16.42 15.11 42.12
C LYS A 466 17.92 15.43 42.15
N ASN A 467 18.81 14.61 41.58
CA ASN A 467 20.24 14.86 41.70
C ASN A 467 20.96 14.82 40.34
N ASP A 468 21.89 15.76 40.19
CA ASP A 468 22.91 15.92 39.16
C ASP A 468 22.52 16.81 37.96
N THR A 469 22.45 18.13 38.22
CA THR A 469 23.06 19.13 37.33
C THR A 469 24.56 18.95 37.26
#